data_AF-A0A432Y281-F1
#
_entry.id   AF-A0A432Y281-F1
#
_cell.length_a   1.000
_cell.length_b   1.000
_cell.length_c   1.000
_cell.angle_alpha   90.00
_cell.angle_beta   90.00
_cell.angle_gamma   90.00
#
_symmetry.space_group_name_H-M   'P 1'
#
loop_
_entity.id
_entity.type
_entity.pdbx_description
1 polymer ?
#
loop_
_entity_poly.entity_id
_entity_poly.type
_entity_poly.pdbx_seq_one_letter_code
_entity_poly.pdbx_strand_id
1 'polypeptide(L)'
;MNDSNPALIDFEQGLRHCDQQMHTYHAVLQAFCEQYADSVLFDHSAPDQAIIHELHSLKGLSATIGAQPLSTAAATLFHNWTTLDKSKRTNHLVDLQVHINAVIKQVNHYLTQNC
;
A
#
# COMPACT_ATOMS: atom_id res chain seq x y z
N MET A 1 4.51 5.89 -28.77
CA MET A 1 4.98 6.02 -27.38
C MET A 1 3.78 5.70 -26.52
N ASN A 2 3.70 4.48 -25.98
CA ASN A 2 2.62 4.12 -25.06
C ASN A 2 2.97 4.74 -23.70
N ASP A 3 2.24 5.78 -23.31
CA ASP A 3 2.15 6.21 -21.91
C ASP A 3 1.41 5.13 -21.13
N SER A 4 2.09 4.00 -20.90
CA SER A 4 1.66 3.01 -19.93
C SER A 4 1.90 3.62 -18.56
N ASN A 5 0.97 4.44 -18.09
CA ASN A 5 0.88 4.73 -16.67
C ASN A 5 0.77 3.37 -15.98
N PRO A 6 1.77 2.92 -15.19
CA PRO A 6 1.71 1.61 -14.57
C PRO A 6 0.45 1.58 -13.71
N ALA A 7 -0.40 0.58 -13.94
CA ALA A 7 -1.60 0.41 -13.14
C ALA A 7 -1.20 0.38 -11.67
N LEU A 8 -1.89 1.16 -10.82
CA LEU A 8 -1.57 1.21 -9.38
C LEU A 8 -1.77 -0.16 -8.72
N ILE A 9 -2.64 -0.98 -9.29
CA ILE A 9 -2.97 -2.35 -8.84
C ILE A 9 -3.08 -3.27 -10.05
N ASP A 10 -2.38 -4.40 -9.99
CA ASP A 10 -2.60 -5.56 -10.86
C ASP A 10 -3.46 -6.59 -10.10
N PHE A 11 -4.78 -6.52 -10.31
CA PHE A 11 -5.73 -7.39 -9.62
C PHE A 11 -5.57 -8.87 -9.98
N GLU A 12 -5.12 -9.18 -11.21
CA GLU A 12 -4.87 -10.57 -11.59
C GLU A 12 -3.67 -11.14 -10.84
N GLN A 13 -2.60 -10.34 -10.70
CA GLN A 13 -1.46 -10.72 -9.88
C GLN A 13 -1.85 -10.90 -8.40
N GLY A 14 -2.62 -9.97 -7.84
CA GLY A 14 -3.12 -10.08 -6.47
C GLY A 14 -3.96 -11.34 -6.25
N LEU A 15 -4.85 -11.65 -7.19
CA LEU A 15 -5.66 -12.86 -7.16
C LEU A 15 -4.81 -14.14 -7.20
N ARG A 16 -3.68 -14.15 -7.95
CA ARG A 16 -2.74 -15.27 -7.95
C ARG A 16 -2.07 -15.48 -6.58
N HIS A 17 -1.81 -14.42 -5.81
CA HIS A 17 -1.32 -14.55 -4.43
C HIS A 17 -2.34 -15.19 -3.48
N CYS A 18 -3.61 -15.19 -3.87
CA CYS A 18 -4.70 -15.85 -3.16
C CYS A 18 -5.10 -17.18 -3.81
N ASP A 19 -4.20 -17.86 -4.52
CA ASP A 19 -4.45 -19.15 -5.20
C ASP A 19 -5.67 -19.13 -6.13
N GLN A 20 -5.94 -17.98 -6.78
CA GLN A 20 -7.11 -17.74 -7.62
C GLN A 20 -8.46 -17.83 -6.89
N GLN A 21 -8.46 -17.84 -5.56
CA GLN A 21 -9.68 -17.86 -4.75
C GLN A 21 -10.25 -16.45 -4.62
N MET A 22 -11.22 -16.11 -5.47
CA MET A 22 -11.87 -14.79 -5.50
C MET A 22 -12.43 -14.36 -4.14
N HIS A 23 -13.05 -15.27 -3.38
CA HIS A 23 -13.59 -14.95 -2.06
C HIS A 23 -12.50 -14.53 -1.07
N THR A 24 -11.38 -15.28 -1.05
CA THR A 24 -10.21 -14.94 -0.23
C THR A 24 -9.62 -13.60 -0.67
N TYR A 25 -9.46 -13.40 -1.97
CA TYR A 25 -8.90 -12.15 -2.49
C TYR A 25 -9.77 -10.94 -2.12
N HIS A 26 -11.10 -11.07 -2.23
CA HIS A 26 -12.03 -10.03 -1.81
C HIS A 26 -11.91 -9.70 -0.32
N ALA A 27 -11.82 -10.72 0.55
CA ALA A 27 -11.62 -10.51 1.98
C ALA A 27 -10.29 -9.80 2.29
N VAL A 28 -9.22 -10.14 1.57
CA VAL A 28 -7.90 -9.47 1.70
C VAL A 28 -7.99 -8.00 1.26
N LEU A 29 -8.66 -7.71 0.15
CA LEU A 29 -8.89 -6.34 -0.32
C LEU A 29 -9.71 -5.52 0.68
N GLN A 30 -10.75 -6.10 1.27
CA GLN A 30 -11.56 -5.45 2.32
C GLN A 30 -10.73 -5.16 3.56
N ALA A 31 -9.98 -6.15 4.07
CA ALA A 31 -9.11 -5.97 5.23
C ALA A 31 -8.04 -4.89 4.99
N PHE A 32 -7.49 -4.82 3.77
CA PHE A 32 -6.56 -3.74 3.39
C PHE A 32 -7.23 -2.36 3.47
N CYS A 33 -8.43 -2.21 2.91
CA CYS A 33 -9.18 -0.96 3.00
C CYS A 33 -9.50 -0.60 4.45
N GLU A 34 -9.99 -1.54 5.27
CA GLU A 34 -10.33 -1.31 6.67
C GLU A 34 -9.13 -0.87 7.50
N GLN A 35 -7.97 -1.53 7.31
CA GLN A 35 -6.74 -1.19 8.03
C GLN A 35 -6.25 0.23 7.70
N TYR A 36 -6.49 0.71 6.49
CA TYR A 36 -5.88 1.93 5.97
C TYR A 36 -6.87 3.06 5.64
N ALA A 37 -8.17 2.87 5.88
CA ALA A 37 -9.23 3.85 5.56
C ALA A 37 -9.16 5.13 6.40
N ASP A 38 -8.87 5.01 7.70
CA ASP A 38 -8.91 6.12 8.67
C ASP A 38 -7.52 6.65 9.05
N SER A 39 -6.53 6.25 8.27
CA SER A 39 -5.16 6.25 8.71
C SER A 39 -4.43 7.56 8.44
N VAL A 40 -4.20 8.33 9.51
CA VAL A 40 -2.93 9.04 9.69
C VAL A 40 -1.90 7.99 10.12
N LEU A 41 -1.54 7.05 9.23
CA LEU A 41 -0.65 5.91 9.55
C LEU A 41 0.70 6.36 10.10
N PHE A 42 1.14 7.50 9.59
CA PHE A 42 2.42 8.07 9.90
C PHE A 42 2.20 9.33 10.69
N ASP A 43 1.62 9.18 11.89
CA ASP A 43 1.75 10.22 12.91
C ASP A 43 3.25 10.48 13.10
N HIS A 44 3.69 11.69 12.74
CA HIS A 44 5.10 12.09 12.88
C HIS A 44 5.55 12.16 14.35
N SER A 45 4.62 12.04 15.29
CA SER A 45 4.89 11.87 16.72
C SER A 45 5.17 10.42 17.13
N ALA A 46 4.84 9.45 16.27
CA ALA A 46 5.07 8.03 16.53
C ALA A 46 6.58 7.71 16.59
N PRO A 47 6.99 6.75 17.44
CA PRO A 47 8.38 6.31 17.49
C PRO A 47 8.78 5.64 16.19
N ASP A 48 10.04 5.85 15.77
CA ASP A 48 10.62 5.26 14.54
C ASP A 48 10.35 3.76 14.40
N GLN A 49 10.41 2.99 15.50
CA GLN A 49 10.16 1.55 15.47
C GLN A 49 8.74 1.20 15.02
N ALA A 50 7.74 1.99 15.42
CA ALA A 50 6.35 1.78 15.00
C ALA A 50 6.21 2.08 13.50
N ILE A 51 6.83 3.15 13.02
CA ILE A 51 6.79 3.51 11.59
C ILE A 51 7.49 2.43 10.74
N ILE A 52 8.66 1.96 11.18
CA ILE A 52 9.40 0.89 10.49
C ILE A 52 8.56 -0.39 10.41
N HIS A 53 7.86 -0.76 11.50
CA HIS A 53 6.97 -1.91 11.50
C HIS A 53 5.83 -1.73 10.50
N GLU A 54 5.21 -0.55 10.48
CA GLU A 54 4.12 -0.27 9.56
C GLU A 54 4.56 -0.28 8.09
N LEU A 55 5.74 0.28 7.78
CA LEU A 55 6.31 0.22 6.43
C LEU A 55 6.56 -1.24 5.99
N HIS A 56 6.97 -2.11 6.92
CA HIS A 56 7.16 -3.52 6.63
C HIS A 56 5.83 -4.23 6.34
N SER A 57 4.80 -3.98 7.16
CA SER A 57 3.45 -4.51 6.98
C SER A 57 2.86 -4.04 5.65
N LEU A 58 2.92 -2.72 5.39
CA LEU A 58 2.43 -2.11 4.17
C LEU A 58 3.10 -2.71 2.93
N LYS A 59 4.43 -2.94 2.96
CA LYS A 59 5.15 -3.61 1.87
C LYS A 59 4.54 -4.97 1.52
N GLY A 60 4.32 -5.81 2.53
CA GLY A 60 3.78 -7.17 2.34
C GLY A 60 2.33 -7.17 1.86
N LEU A 61 1.49 -6.37 2.51
CA LEU A 61 0.07 -6.28 2.20
C LEU A 61 -0.16 -5.70 0.80
N SER A 62 0.52 -4.60 0.45
CA SER A 62 0.41 -4.00 -0.88
C SER A 62 0.90 -4.94 -1.99
N ALA A 63 1.95 -5.73 -1.77
CA ALA A 63 2.36 -6.77 -2.72
C ALA A 63 1.26 -7.83 -2.89
N THR A 64 0.68 -8.29 -1.79
CA THR A 64 -0.37 -9.34 -1.80
C THR A 64 -1.61 -8.91 -2.57
N ILE A 65 -2.01 -7.64 -2.48
CA ILE A 65 -3.16 -7.13 -3.24
C ILE A 65 -2.84 -6.81 -4.72
N GLY A 66 -1.58 -6.92 -5.14
CA GLY A 66 -1.12 -6.56 -6.49
C GLY A 66 -0.76 -5.08 -6.67
N ALA A 67 -0.66 -4.31 -5.59
CA ALA A 67 -0.25 -2.90 -5.59
C ALA A 67 1.28 -2.76 -5.53
N GLN A 68 1.98 -3.34 -6.50
CA GLN A 68 3.44 -3.41 -6.55
C GLN A 68 4.15 -2.04 -6.46
N PRO A 69 3.65 -0.95 -7.09
CA PRO A 69 4.25 0.38 -6.92
C PRO A 69 4.24 0.85 -5.46
N LEU A 70 3.14 0.62 -4.72
CA LEU A 70 3.02 0.96 -3.31
C LEU A 70 3.97 0.11 -2.45
N SER A 71 4.05 -1.20 -2.74
CA SER A 71 4.99 -2.11 -2.06
C SER A 71 6.44 -1.65 -2.20
N THR A 72 6.82 -1.26 -3.42
CA THR A 72 8.16 -0.77 -3.75
C THR A 72 8.46 0.56 -3.03
N ALA A 73 7.50 1.48 -2.97
CA ALA A 73 7.64 2.74 -2.24
C ALA A 73 7.85 2.48 -0.73
N ALA A 74 7.02 1.63 -0.12
CA ALA A 74 7.15 1.24 1.29
C ALA A 74 8.51 0.56 1.57
N ALA A 75 8.94 -0.36 0.71
CA ALA A 75 10.24 -1.02 0.82
C ALA A 75 11.42 -0.05 0.73
N THR A 76 11.33 0.93 -0.18
CA THR A 76 12.37 1.94 -0.38
C THR A 76 12.50 2.83 0.85
N LEU A 77 11.39 3.28 1.41
CA LEU A 77 11.40 4.11 2.61
C LEU A 77 11.87 3.30 3.84
N PHE A 78 11.44 2.04 3.97
CA PHE A 78 11.91 1.12 4.99
C PHE A 78 13.44 0.94 4.95
N HIS A 79 14.00 0.69 3.77
CA HIS A 79 15.44 0.47 3.59
C HIS A 79 16.27 1.70 3.91
N ASN A 80 15.80 2.88 3.49
CA ASN A 80 16.51 4.15 3.66
C ASN A 80 16.17 4.87 4.97
N TRP A 81 15.34 4.28 5.83
CA TRP A 81 14.79 4.98 6.99
C TRP A 81 15.88 5.64 7.84
N THR A 82 16.93 4.90 8.20
CA THR A 82 18.00 5.38 9.09
C THR A 82 18.95 6.37 8.42
N THR A 83 19.01 6.41 7.08
CA THR A 83 19.91 7.29 6.32
C THR A 83 19.26 8.60 5.92
N LEU A 84 17.93 8.66 5.91
CA LEU A 84 17.16 9.87 5.66
C LEU A 84 17.11 10.76 6.90
N ASP A 85 17.24 12.08 6.69
CA ASP A 85 16.93 13.06 7.71
C ASP A 85 15.41 13.14 7.99
N LYS A 86 15.05 13.75 9.12
CA LYS A 86 13.65 13.83 9.58
C LYS A 86 12.74 14.48 8.55
N SER A 87 13.18 15.54 7.89
CA SER A 87 12.36 16.26 6.90
C SER A 87 12.04 15.38 5.70
N LYS A 88 13.03 14.63 5.20
CA LYS A 88 12.83 13.70 4.07
C LYS A 88 11.93 12.54 4.45
N ARG A 89 12.08 11.97 5.66
CA ARG A 89 11.16 10.94 6.16
C ARG A 89 9.73 11.44 6.16
N THR A 90 9.49 12.63 6.72
CA THR A 90 8.16 13.26 6.73
C THR A 90 7.59 13.41 5.32
N ASN A 91 8.36 13.94 4.37
CA ASN A 91 7.90 14.09 2.99
C ASN A 91 7.56 12.73 2.35
N HIS A 92 8.42 11.72 2.51
CA HIS A 92 8.16 10.39 1.98
C HIS A 92 6.92 9.72 2.60
N LEU A 93 6.65 9.95 3.89
CA LEU A 93 5.45 9.44 4.55
C LEU A 93 4.19 10.12 4.01
N VAL A 94 4.24 11.43 3.72
CA VAL A 94 3.13 12.16 3.07
C VAL A 94 2.88 11.63 1.66
N ASP A 95 3.93 11.44 0.86
CA ASP A 95 3.82 10.87 -0.49
C ASP A 95 3.24 9.45 -0.43
N LEU A 96 3.68 8.64 0.53
CA LEU A 96 3.19 7.28 0.74
C LEU A 96 1.71 7.29 1.12
N GLN A 97 1.27 8.21 1.98
CA GLN A 97 -0.15 8.36 2.32
C GLN A 97 -1.01 8.71 1.11
N VAL A 98 -0.55 9.60 0.23
CA VAL A 98 -1.25 9.92 -1.03
C VAL A 98 -1.39 8.68 -1.90
N HIS A 99 -0.34 7.86 -1.99
CA HIS A 99 -0.35 6.63 -2.75
C HIS A 99 -1.31 5.57 -2.16
N ILE A 100 -1.31 5.41 -0.83
CA ILE A 100 -2.26 4.54 -0.11
C ILE A 100 -3.70 4.95 -0.45
N ASN A 101 -4.02 6.25 -0.36
CA ASN A 101 -5.36 6.76 -0.66
C ASN A 101 -5.78 6.46 -2.11
N ALA A 102 -4.86 6.57 -3.06
CA ALA A 102 -5.13 6.23 -4.46
C ALA A 102 -5.40 4.72 -4.65
N VAL A 103 -4.62 3.86 -3.98
CA VAL A 103 -4.82 2.41 -3.99
C VAL A 103 -6.17 2.05 -3.36
N ILE A 104 -6.50 2.57 -2.17
CA ILE A 104 -7.80 2.34 -1.50
C ILE A 104 -8.96 2.72 -2.41
N LYS A 105 -8.89 3.88 -3.08
CA LYS A 105 -9.94 4.30 -4.02
C LYS A 105 -10.13 3.29 -5.14
N GLN A 106 -9.05 2.75 -5.69
CA GLN A 106 -9.12 1.78 -6.78
C GLN A 106 -9.60 0.40 -6.29
N VAL A 107 -9.18 -0.04 -5.10
CA VAL A 107 -9.70 -1.26 -4.47
C VAL A 107 -11.20 -1.13 -4.24
N ASN A 108 -11.67 -0.04 -3.64
CA ASN A 108 -13.10 0.18 -3.41
C ASN A 108 -13.90 0.18 -4.72
N HIS A 109 -13.36 0.80 -5.78
CA HIS A 109 -13.99 0.74 -7.10
C HIS A 109 -14.12 -0.70 -7.60
N TYR A 110 -13.03 -1.48 -7.53
CA TYR A 110 -13.03 -2.89 -7.93
C TYR A 110 -14.04 -3.72 -7.12
N LEU A 111 -14.08 -3.56 -5.80
CA LEU A 111 -15.03 -4.25 -4.92
C LEU A 111 -16.48 -3.92 -5.31
N THR A 112 -16.81 -2.64 -5.57
CA THR A 112 -18.17 -2.25 -5.99
C THR A 112 -18.61 -2.79 -7.35
N GLN A 113 -17.67 -3.08 -8.26
CA GLN A 113 -17.97 -3.60 -9.60
C GLN A 113 -18.07 -5.13 -9.64
N ASN A 114 -17.50 -5.82 -8.65
CA ASN A 114 -17.39 -7.28 -8.61
C ASN A 114 -18.09 -7.88 -7.37
N CYS A 115 -19.00 -7.11 -6.75
CA CYS A 115 -19.98 -7.58 -5.76
C CYS A 115 -21.29 -8.00 -6.44
#